data_AF-A0A9D8THA9-F1
#
_entry.id   AF-A0A9D8THA9-F1
#
_cell.length_a   1.000
_cell.length_b   1.000
_cell.length_c   1.000
_cell.angle_alpha   90.00
_cell.angle_beta   90.00
_cell.angle_gamma   90.00
#
_symmetry.space_group_name_H-M   'P 1'
#
loop_
_entity.id
_entity.type
_entity.pdbx_description
1 polymer ?
#
loop_
_entity_poly.entity_id
_entity_poly.type
_entity_poly.pdbx_seq_one_letter_code
_entity_poly.pdbx_strand_id
1 'polypeptide(L)'
;MEMEDMVDLIIDNIEGGYYHPDMKDKLKGGEAMGISGETMFGLDRKNGAGSAVTDSTAGRNFWKLIDTYYGNHHGDTSYYGDKADGKRGISAAVGAQLRQYTREIIKAMYNDYAGRYLSDGAKAVIMSNPQLQLQFLYAVWNGPGHFQTFANLVNAAYSNGTRAAAALYNIVADARRKKGGLFAIGADKLDAICKKYLGGVPGEEGGFGVAGWLLGGLAAFLIIKALSKK
;
A
#
# COMPACT_ATOMS: atom_id res chain seq x y z
N MET A 1 3.04 15.97 -2.01
CA MET A 1 2.25 15.18 -1.05
C MET A 1 3.25 14.45 -0.20
N GLU A 2 3.13 14.58 1.12
CA GLU A 2 4.07 13.93 2.03
C GLU A 2 3.72 12.45 2.18
N MET A 3 4.71 11.64 2.59
CA MET A 3 4.50 10.19 2.80
C MET A 3 3.39 9.92 3.83
N GLU A 4 3.26 10.80 4.82
CA GLU A 4 2.26 10.71 5.88
C GLU A 4 0.84 10.83 5.34
N ASP A 5 0.60 11.73 4.39
CA ASP A 5 -0.69 11.86 3.70
C ASP A 5 -1.00 10.62 2.84
N MET A 6 0.02 10.04 2.20
CA MET A 6 -0.14 8.81 1.41
C MET A 6 -0.49 7.61 2.28
N VAL A 7 0.06 7.52 3.50
CA VAL A 7 -0.33 6.50 4.48
C VAL A 7 -1.81 6.66 4.82
N ASP A 8 -2.26 7.87 5.11
CA ASP A 8 -3.67 8.13 5.43
C ASP A 8 -4.60 7.78 4.24
N LEU A 9 -4.18 8.05 3.00
CA LEU A 9 -4.92 7.62 1.79
C LEU A 9 -5.03 6.09 1.69
N ILE A 10 -3.97 5.35 1.98
CA ILE A 10 -3.99 3.87 1.96
C ILE A 10 -4.92 3.34 3.06
N ILE A 11 -4.86 3.91 4.26
CA ILE A 11 -5.74 3.52 5.37
C ILE A 11 -7.21 3.75 4.98
N ASP A 12 -7.53 4.93 4.45
CA ASP A 12 -8.91 5.31 4.15
C ASP A 12 -9.53 4.57 2.96
N ASN A 13 -8.73 4.12 2.01
CA ASN A 13 -9.22 3.56 0.74
C ASN A 13 -8.91 2.07 0.55
N ILE A 14 -7.95 1.50 1.28
CA ILE A 14 -7.47 0.12 1.07
C ILE A 14 -7.55 -0.73 2.33
N GLU A 15 -6.83 -0.35 3.38
CA GLU A 15 -6.57 -1.24 4.53
C GLU A 15 -7.67 -1.18 5.60
N GLY A 16 -8.29 -0.02 5.81
CA GLY A 16 -9.50 0.09 6.62
C GLY A 16 -9.27 -0.13 8.12
N GLY A 17 -10.32 -0.49 8.85
CA GLY A 17 -10.39 -0.36 10.32
C GLY A 17 -9.82 -1.53 11.14
N TYR A 18 -10.50 -1.82 12.25
CA TYR A 18 -10.08 -2.79 13.26
C TYR A 18 -10.69 -4.18 13.05
N TYR A 19 -9.95 -5.23 13.39
CA TYR A 19 -10.39 -6.62 13.53
C TYR A 19 -9.72 -7.25 14.76
N HIS A 20 -10.49 -7.98 15.57
CA HIS A 20 -9.99 -8.79 16.68
C HIS A 20 -10.43 -10.25 16.47
N PRO A 21 -9.63 -11.27 16.84
CA PRO A 21 -10.00 -12.68 16.66
C PRO A 21 -11.36 -13.06 17.26
N ASP A 22 -11.75 -12.46 18.39
CA ASP A 22 -13.06 -12.65 19.03
C ASP A 22 -14.26 -12.19 18.16
N MET A 23 -13.98 -11.48 17.06
CA MET A 23 -14.98 -11.03 16.10
C MET A 23 -15.26 -12.04 14.98
N LYS A 24 -14.44 -13.10 14.85
CA LYS A 24 -14.51 -14.07 13.75
C LYS A 24 -15.93 -14.60 13.52
N ASP A 25 -16.61 -14.97 14.60
CA ASP A 25 -17.97 -15.55 14.56
C ASP A 25 -19.07 -14.49 14.79
N LYS A 26 -18.68 -13.23 15.04
CA LYS A 26 -19.60 -12.14 15.40
C LYS A 26 -19.86 -11.16 14.26
N LEU A 27 -19.03 -11.16 13.22
CA LEU A 27 -19.13 -10.25 12.08
C LEU A 27 -19.32 -11.00 10.77
N LYS A 28 -20.20 -10.46 9.90
CA LYS A 28 -20.32 -10.94 8.52
C LYS A 28 -18.96 -10.82 7.81
N GLY A 29 -18.44 -11.94 7.33
CA GLY A 29 -17.12 -12.01 6.69
C GLY A 29 -15.94 -12.23 7.64
N GLY A 30 -16.17 -12.36 8.96
CA GLY A 30 -15.12 -12.67 9.94
C GLY A 30 -14.45 -14.03 9.70
N GLU A 31 -15.18 -15.01 9.15
CA GLU A 31 -14.65 -16.32 8.75
C GLU A 31 -13.51 -16.22 7.72
N ALA A 32 -13.57 -15.22 6.82
CA ALA A 32 -12.55 -14.99 5.79
C ALA A 32 -11.19 -14.56 6.37
N MET A 33 -11.16 -14.12 7.64
CA MET A 33 -9.94 -13.78 8.36
C MET A 33 -9.21 -15.03 8.89
N GLY A 34 -9.84 -16.21 8.88
CA GLY A 34 -9.19 -17.50 9.14
C GLY A 34 -8.49 -17.58 10.52
N ILE A 35 -7.15 -17.63 10.50
CA ILE A 35 -6.26 -17.64 11.68
C ILE A 35 -5.52 -16.30 11.88
N SER A 36 -5.90 -15.26 11.15
CA SER A 36 -5.27 -13.93 11.24
C SER A 36 -5.31 -13.42 12.68
N GLY A 37 -4.24 -12.70 13.06
CA GLY A 37 -4.17 -12.04 14.35
C GLY A 37 -5.16 -10.88 14.45
N GLU A 38 -5.02 -10.11 15.52
CA GLU A 38 -5.69 -8.81 15.62
C GLU A 38 -5.06 -7.83 14.61
N THR A 39 -5.88 -7.09 13.87
CA THR A 39 -5.43 -6.15 12.85
C THR A 39 -6.05 -4.76 13.04
N MET A 40 -5.25 -3.73 12.78
CA MET A 40 -5.68 -2.34 12.82
C MET A 40 -4.99 -1.56 11.72
N PHE A 41 -5.74 -0.89 10.84
CA PHE A 41 -5.17 -0.13 9.72
C PHE A 41 -4.24 -0.99 8.83
N GLY A 42 -4.58 -2.27 8.70
CA GLY A 42 -3.78 -3.28 7.96
C GLY A 42 -2.53 -3.79 8.70
N LEU A 43 -2.23 -3.29 9.91
CA LEU A 43 -1.14 -3.81 10.74
C LEU A 43 -1.62 -5.03 11.52
N ASP A 44 -1.08 -6.21 11.25
CA ASP A 44 -1.37 -7.46 11.99
C ASP A 44 -0.37 -7.64 13.15
N ARG A 45 -0.91 -7.89 14.35
CA ARG A 45 -0.13 -8.03 15.60
C ARG A 45 0.86 -9.21 15.58
N LYS A 46 0.54 -10.28 14.84
CA LYS A 46 1.31 -11.54 14.81
C LYS A 46 2.13 -11.71 13.53
N ASN A 47 1.56 -11.38 12.38
CA ASN A 47 2.03 -11.88 11.09
C ASN A 47 2.38 -10.78 10.07
N GLY A 48 2.05 -9.50 10.33
CA GLY A 48 1.90 -8.52 9.24
C GLY A 48 3.04 -7.55 8.98
N ALA A 49 3.95 -7.30 9.91
CA ALA A 49 4.76 -6.07 9.78
C ALA A 49 6.17 -6.10 10.39
N GLY A 50 6.70 -7.29 10.66
CA GLY A 50 8.07 -7.46 11.16
C GLY A 50 8.32 -6.72 12.48
N SER A 51 9.60 -6.54 12.81
CA SER A 51 10.03 -5.93 14.08
C SER A 51 9.59 -4.47 14.25
N ALA A 52 9.23 -3.75 13.19
CA ALA A 52 8.75 -2.37 13.30
C ALA A 52 7.40 -2.29 14.02
N VAL A 53 6.52 -3.28 13.87
CA VAL A 53 5.22 -3.31 14.56
C VAL A 53 5.30 -3.94 15.94
N THR A 54 6.21 -4.88 16.17
CA THR A 54 6.32 -5.57 17.47
C THR A 54 7.34 -4.93 18.41
N ASP A 55 8.45 -4.43 17.87
CA ASP A 55 9.66 -4.11 18.64
C ASP A 55 10.03 -2.62 18.62
N SER A 56 9.38 -1.80 17.78
CA SER A 56 9.57 -0.34 17.83
C SER A 56 8.77 0.29 18.97
N THR A 57 9.20 1.46 19.43
CA THR A 57 8.43 2.23 20.43
C THR A 57 7.05 2.60 19.91
N ALA A 58 6.93 2.98 18.62
CA ALA A 58 5.65 3.28 17.99
C ALA A 58 4.74 2.04 17.94
N GLY A 59 5.28 0.88 17.55
CA GLY A 59 4.56 -0.40 17.51
C GLY A 59 4.05 -0.84 18.88
N ARG A 60 4.91 -0.78 19.91
CA ARG A 60 4.50 -1.06 21.29
C ARG A 60 3.42 -0.09 21.79
N ASN A 61 3.56 1.21 21.52
CA ASN A 61 2.59 2.20 21.94
C ASN A 61 1.24 2.04 21.21
N PHE A 62 1.29 1.68 19.92
CA PHE A 62 0.11 1.38 19.12
C PHE A 62 -0.70 0.23 19.71
N TRP A 63 -0.07 -0.93 19.95
CA TRP A 63 -0.77 -2.08 20.51
C TRP A 63 -1.18 -1.86 21.97
N LYS A 64 -0.38 -1.16 22.78
CA LYS A 64 -0.77 -0.78 24.14
C LYS A 64 -2.03 0.11 24.15
N LEU A 65 -2.14 1.04 23.21
CA LEU A 65 -3.32 1.89 23.08
C LEU A 65 -4.56 1.07 22.69
N ILE A 66 -4.41 0.12 21.77
CA ILE A 66 -5.47 -0.82 21.39
C ILE A 66 -5.87 -1.69 22.60
N ASP A 67 -4.91 -2.27 23.31
CA ASP A 67 -5.16 -3.11 24.50
C ASP A 67 -5.90 -2.34 25.59
N THR A 68 -5.47 -1.09 25.85
CA THR A 68 -6.11 -0.22 26.85
C THR A 68 -7.53 0.13 26.42
N TYR A 69 -7.72 0.48 25.14
CA TYR A 69 -9.03 0.81 24.61
C TYR A 69 -9.96 -0.42 24.64
N TYR A 70 -9.52 -1.57 24.11
CA TYR A 70 -10.29 -2.80 24.07
C TYR A 70 -10.61 -3.32 25.47
N GLY A 71 -9.64 -3.33 26.38
CA GLY A 71 -9.86 -3.75 27.77
C GLY A 71 -10.98 -2.95 28.46
N ASN A 72 -11.10 -1.66 28.15
CA ASN A 72 -12.17 -0.79 28.66
C ASN A 72 -13.52 -0.99 27.95
N HIS A 73 -13.56 -1.69 26.82
CA HIS A 73 -14.76 -1.90 25.99
C HIS A 73 -15.01 -3.40 25.70
N HIS A 74 -14.44 -4.29 26.52
CA HIS A 74 -14.50 -5.73 26.30
C HIS A 74 -15.95 -6.24 26.33
N GLY A 75 -16.40 -6.88 25.25
CA GLY A 75 -17.76 -7.41 25.14
C GLY A 75 -18.80 -6.43 24.60
N ASP A 76 -18.44 -5.17 24.35
CA ASP A 76 -19.31 -4.22 23.68
C ASP A 76 -19.34 -4.48 22.17
N THR A 77 -20.41 -5.11 21.68
CA THR A 77 -20.55 -5.42 20.25
C THR A 77 -20.82 -4.20 19.37
N SER A 78 -21.16 -3.04 19.96
CA SER A 78 -21.22 -1.76 19.23
C SER A 78 -19.82 -1.24 18.84
N TYR A 79 -18.77 -1.75 19.50
CA TYR A 79 -17.38 -1.56 19.10
C TYR A 79 -16.99 -2.40 17.87
N TYR A 80 -17.74 -3.49 17.64
CA TYR A 80 -17.49 -4.46 16.57
C TYR A 80 -18.32 -4.19 15.31
N GLY A 81 -19.39 -3.38 15.39
CA GLY A 81 -20.38 -3.19 14.33
C GLY A 81 -20.38 -1.82 13.65
N ASP A 82 -20.87 -1.81 12.41
CA ASP A 82 -20.92 -0.67 11.49
C ASP A 82 -21.55 0.60 12.09
N LYS A 83 -20.83 1.73 11.97
CA LYS A 83 -21.50 3.01 11.79
C LYS A 83 -22.04 3.07 10.36
N ALA A 84 -23.11 3.83 10.16
CA ALA A 84 -23.75 4.07 8.86
C ALA A 84 -22.81 4.65 7.77
N ASP A 85 -21.57 5.02 8.13
CA ASP A 85 -20.50 5.53 7.27
C ASP A 85 -19.33 4.54 7.05
N GLY A 86 -19.42 3.31 7.59
CA GLY A 86 -18.43 2.25 7.39
C GLY A 86 -17.10 2.40 8.14
N LYS A 87 -16.96 3.33 9.10
CA LYS A 87 -15.70 3.52 9.88
C LYS A 87 -15.86 3.09 11.34
N ARG A 88 -15.11 2.04 11.72
CA ARG A 88 -15.31 1.17 12.90
C ARG A 88 -14.87 1.77 14.25
N GLY A 89 -15.68 1.53 15.30
CA GLY A 89 -15.34 1.29 16.71
C GLY A 89 -14.60 2.35 17.55
N ILE A 90 -13.63 3.06 17.00
CA ILE A 90 -12.65 3.82 17.80
C ILE A 90 -13.07 5.29 17.89
N SER A 91 -12.90 5.89 19.07
CA SER A 91 -13.09 7.34 19.22
C SER A 91 -12.16 8.13 18.29
N ALA A 92 -12.59 9.31 17.84
CA ALA A 92 -11.79 10.12 16.92
C ALA A 92 -10.38 10.43 17.47
N ALA A 93 -10.28 10.67 18.79
CA ALA A 93 -8.99 10.93 19.46
C ALA A 93 -8.06 9.72 19.41
N VAL A 94 -8.57 8.52 19.71
CA VAL A 94 -7.77 7.30 19.70
C VAL A 94 -7.41 6.91 18.27
N GLY A 95 -8.33 7.08 17.32
CA GLY A 95 -8.07 6.88 15.90
C GLY A 95 -6.95 7.79 15.38
N ALA A 96 -6.91 9.05 15.79
CA ALA A 96 -5.85 9.98 15.43
C ALA A 96 -4.48 9.55 15.98
N GLN A 97 -4.41 9.10 17.24
CA GLN A 97 -3.17 8.58 17.84
C GLN A 97 -2.70 7.29 17.15
N LEU A 98 -3.61 6.38 16.84
CA LEU A 98 -3.29 5.15 16.10
C LEU A 98 -2.77 5.45 14.70
N ARG A 99 -3.34 6.44 14.00
CA ARG A 99 -2.81 6.90 12.70
C ARG A 99 -1.43 7.50 12.83
N GLN A 100 -1.16 8.28 13.87
CA GLN A 100 0.18 8.79 14.13
C GLN A 100 1.20 7.66 14.24
N TYR A 101 0.96 6.66 15.10
CA TYR A 101 1.87 5.53 15.22
C TYR A 101 1.98 4.70 13.93
N THR A 102 0.88 4.53 13.20
CA THR A 102 0.90 3.83 11.90
C THR A 102 1.81 4.53 10.90
N ARG A 103 1.76 5.87 10.82
CA ARG A 103 2.66 6.66 9.98
C ARG A 103 4.12 6.47 10.36
N GLU A 104 4.44 6.49 11.66
CA GLU A 104 5.80 6.27 12.16
C GLU A 104 6.33 4.87 11.80
N ILE A 105 5.50 3.84 12.02
CA ILE A 105 5.83 2.44 11.70
C ILE A 105 6.06 2.26 10.21
N ILE A 106 5.11 2.67 9.37
CA ILE A 106 5.17 2.47 7.92
C ILE A 106 6.33 3.25 7.30
N LYS A 107 6.61 4.46 7.78
CA LYS A 107 7.77 5.26 7.33
C LYS A 107 9.08 4.58 7.67
N ALA A 108 9.22 4.01 8.86
CA ALA A 108 10.41 3.25 9.25
C ALA A 108 10.61 2.02 8.35
N MET A 109 9.54 1.24 8.12
CA MET A 109 9.58 0.06 7.24
C MET A 109 9.88 0.43 5.78
N TYR A 110 9.24 1.47 5.25
CA TYR A 110 9.49 1.96 3.90
C TYR A 110 10.96 2.34 3.73
N ASN A 111 11.53 3.06 4.69
CA ASN A 111 12.93 3.48 4.64
C ASN A 111 13.90 2.29 4.69
N ASP A 112 13.64 1.29 5.54
CA ASP A 112 14.41 0.04 5.55
C ASP A 112 14.34 -0.67 4.20
N TYR A 113 13.13 -0.91 3.68
CA TYR A 113 12.94 -1.66 2.45
C TYR A 113 13.51 -0.91 1.24
N ALA A 114 13.31 0.40 1.16
CA ALA A 114 13.89 1.23 0.12
C ALA A 114 15.42 1.22 0.19
N GLY A 115 16.02 1.29 1.38
CA GLY A 115 17.48 1.23 1.55
C GLY A 115 18.08 -0.13 1.19
N ARG A 116 17.34 -1.22 1.44
CA ARG A 116 17.81 -2.59 1.16
C ARG A 116 17.63 -3.02 -0.28
N TYR A 117 16.56 -2.57 -0.95
CA TYR A 117 16.13 -3.16 -2.22
C TYR A 117 16.19 -2.21 -3.41
N LEU A 118 16.17 -0.88 -3.22
CA LEU A 118 16.22 0.06 -4.35
C LEU A 118 17.65 0.57 -4.58
N SER A 119 18.03 0.70 -5.85
CA SER A 119 19.20 1.49 -6.23
C SER A 119 18.93 2.99 -6.01
N ASP A 120 19.98 3.78 -5.75
CA ASP A 120 19.83 5.22 -5.49
C ASP A 120 19.10 5.95 -6.63
N GLY A 121 19.42 5.60 -7.88
CA GLY A 121 18.77 6.17 -9.06
C GLY A 121 17.28 5.84 -9.15
N ALA A 122 16.90 4.57 -8.96
CA ALA A 122 15.51 4.17 -8.96
C ALA A 122 14.74 4.81 -7.78
N LYS A 123 15.35 4.83 -6.60
CA LYS A 123 14.80 5.45 -5.38
C LYS A 123 14.51 6.93 -5.59
N ALA A 124 15.41 7.67 -6.23
CA ALA A 124 15.19 9.09 -6.53
C ALA A 124 13.99 9.31 -7.46
N VAL A 125 13.83 8.49 -8.50
CA VAL A 125 12.65 8.57 -9.40
C VAL A 125 11.36 8.24 -8.66
N ILE A 126 11.37 7.19 -7.82
CA ILE A 126 10.20 6.81 -7.01
C ILE A 126 9.82 7.95 -6.06
N MET A 127 10.77 8.50 -5.29
CA MET A 127 10.50 9.52 -4.28
C MET A 127 10.10 10.88 -4.85
N SER A 128 10.36 11.13 -6.13
CA SER A 128 9.95 12.36 -6.82
C SER A 128 8.60 12.24 -7.53
N ASN A 129 8.00 11.03 -7.58
CA ASN A 129 6.71 10.80 -8.21
C ASN A 129 5.71 10.17 -7.22
N PRO A 130 4.69 10.92 -6.75
CA PRO A 130 3.82 10.44 -5.68
C PRO A 130 2.97 9.22 -6.07
N GLN A 131 2.58 9.08 -7.34
CA GLN A 131 1.81 7.92 -7.81
C GLN A 131 2.65 6.64 -7.76
N LEU A 132 3.90 6.70 -8.23
CA LEU A 132 4.85 5.59 -8.15
C LEU A 132 5.29 5.31 -6.71
N GLN A 133 5.48 6.34 -5.90
CA GLN A 133 5.77 6.19 -4.47
C GLN A 133 4.63 5.45 -3.75
N LEU A 134 3.38 5.76 -4.07
CA LEU A 134 2.21 5.10 -3.49
C LEU A 134 2.21 3.58 -3.75
N GLN A 135 2.64 3.15 -4.95
CA GLN A 135 2.79 1.73 -5.27
C GLN A 135 3.79 1.03 -4.34
N PHE A 136 4.94 1.65 -4.05
CA PHE A 136 5.94 1.09 -3.15
C PHE A 136 5.53 1.19 -1.68
N LEU A 137 4.88 2.29 -1.30
CA LEU A 137 4.35 2.47 0.05
C LEU A 137 3.31 1.40 0.36
N TYR A 138 2.41 1.10 -0.57
CA TYR A 138 1.45 0.01 -0.40
C TYR A 138 2.11 -1.39 -0.33
N ALA A 139 3.25 -1.57 -0.99
CA ALA A 139 4.01 -2.82 -0.89
C ALA A 139 4.53 -3.09 0.52
N VAL A 140 4.65 -2.08 1.38
CA VAL A 140 5.02 -2.23 2.79
C VAL A 140 3.98 -3.07 3.54
N TRP A 141 2.67 -2.77 3.37
CA TRP A 141 1.59 -3.58 3.94
C TRP A 141 1.57 -5.01 3.40
N ASN A 142 1.97 -5.19 2.13
CA ASN A 142 2.04 -6.53 1.55
C ASN A 142 3.27 -7.32 2.06
N GLY A 143 4.29 -6.63 2.57
CA GLY A 143 5.48 -7.23 3.17
C GLY A 143 6.76 -7.11 2.33
N PRO A 144 7.92 -7.36 2.95
CA PRO A 144 9.25 -7.07 2.38
C PRO A 144 9.53 -7.83 1.09
N GLY A 145 9.07 -9.07 0.95
CA GLY A 145 9.27 -9.86 -0.28
C GLY A 145 8.53 -9.27 -1.48
N HIS A 146 7.37 -8.64 -1.27
CA HIS A 146 6.62 -7.96 -2.33
C HIS A 146 7.27 -6.63 -2.69
N PHE A 147 7.70 -5.86 -1.70
CA PHE A 147 8.51 -4.67 -1.93
C PHE A 147 9.76 -4.99 -2.75
N GLN A 148 10.52 -6.02 -2.36
CA GLN A 148 11.72 -6.47 -3.06
C GLN A 148 11.41 -6.89 -4.50
N THR A 149 10.31 -7.60 -4.73
CA THR A 149 9.89 -8.01 -6.09
C THR A 149 9.72 -6.81 -7.00
N PHE A 150 9.01 -5.77 -6.55
CA PHE A 150 8.81 -4.55 -7.34
C PHE A 150 10.09 -3.74 -7.48
N ALA A 151 10.90 -3.68 -6.42
CA ALA A 151 12.20 -3.01 -6.45
C ALA A 151 13.14 -3.63 -7.49
N ASN A 152 13.19 -4.96 -7.59
CA ASN A 152 13.99 -5.67 -8.58
C ASN A 152 13.56 -5.33 -10.01
N LEU A 153 12.24 -5.28 -10.28
CA LEU A 153 11.71 -4.91 -11.60
C LEU A 153 12.09 -3.48 -11.99
N VAL A 154 11.92 -2.53 -11.06
CA VAL A 154 12.25 -1.11 -11.30
C VAL A 154 13.76 -0.92 -11.45
N ASN A 155 14.57 -1.55 -10.60
CA ASN A 155 16.03 -1.48 -10.71
C ASN A 155 16.52 -2.02 -12.07
N ALA A 156 15.98 -3.14 -12.53
CA ALA A 156 16.32 -3.71 -13.84
C ALA A 156 15.90 -2.80 -15.00
N ALA A 157 14.69 -2.22 -14.93
CA ALA A 157 14.24 -1.25 -15.93
C ALA A 157 15.13 0.00 -15.93
N TYR A 158 15.52 0.47 -14.75
CA TYR A 158 16.42 1.61 -14.58
C TYR A 158 17.84 1.31 -15.09
N SER A 159 18.43 0.16 -14.78
CA SER A 159 19.74 -0.21 -15.34
C SER A 159 19.70 -0.28 -16.87
N ASN A 160 18.55 -0.65 -17.45
CA ASN A 160 18.33 -0.71 -18.90
C ASN A 160 17.90 0.62 -19.53
N GLY A 161 18.01 1.74 -18.80
CA GLY A 161 17.80 3.09 -19.35
C GLY A 161 16.39 3.66 -19.17
N THR A 162 15.45 2.94 -18.58
CA THR A 162 14.11 3.49 -18.28
C THR A 162 14.22 4.53 -17.16
N ARG A 163 13.80 5.78 -17.43
CA ARG A 163 13.82 6.88 -16.45
C ARG A 163 12.45 7.49 -16.19
N ALA A 164 11.51 7.33 -17.12
CA ALA A 164 10.18 7.91 -17.00
C ALA A 164 9.39 7.26 -15.87
N ALA A 165 8.92 8.06 -14.90
CA ALA A 165 8.13 7.57 -13.78
C ALA A 165 6.87 6.82 -14.23
N ALA A 166 6.23 7.23 -15.33
CA ALA A 166 5.07 6.55 -15.90
C ALA A 166 5.39 5.12 -16.37
N ALA A 167 6.53 4.92 -17.03
CA ALA A 167 6.95 3.59 -17.45
C ALA A 167 7.25 2.68 -16.24
N LEU A 168 7.92 3.22 -15.22
CA LEU A 168 8.21 2.49 -13.99
C LEU A 168 6.94 2.18 -13.18
N TYR A 169 5.97 3.10 -13.17
CA TYR A 169 4.65 2.88 -12.57
C TYR A 169 3.94 1.71 -13.23
N ASN A 170 3.85 1.70 -14.56
CA ASN A 170 3.17 0.63 -15.30
C ASN A 170 3.82 -0.73 -15.04
N ILE A 171 5.16 -0.80 -14.98
CA ILE A 171 5.88 -2.03 -14.63
C ILE A 171 5.40 -2.60 -13.28
N VAL A 172 5.25 -1.76 -12.26
CA VAL A 172 4.82 -2.20 -10.92
C VAL A 172 3.33 -2.54 -10.90
N ALA A 173 2.48 -1.69 -11.48
CA ALA A 173 1.04 -1.90 -11.54
C ALA A 173 0.68 -3.19 -12.30
N ASP A 174 1.33 -3.44 -13.43
CA ASP A 174 1.14 -4.67 -14.21
C ASP A 174 1.63 -5.91 -13.46
N ALA A 175 2.74 -5.81 -12.73
CA ALA A 175 3.22 -6.90 -11.89
C ALA A 175 2.21 -7.26 -10.78
N ARG A 176 1.56 -6.25 -10.17
CA ARG A 176 0.48 -6.47 -9.20
C ARG A 176 -0.73 -7.15 -9.84
N ARG A 177 -1.18 -6.67 -11.00
CA ARG A 177 -2.33 -7.25 -11.73
C ARG A 177 -2.09 -8.68 -12.15
N LYS A 178 -0.91 -8.97 -12.71
CA LYS A 178 -0.53 -10.32 -13.16
C LYS A 178 -0.56 -11.34 -12.03
N LYS A 179 -0.31 -10.91 -10.79
CA LYS A 179 -0.36 -11.79 -9.61
C LYS A 179 -1.79 -12.22 -9.26
N GLY A 180 -2.81 -11.46 -9.66
CA GLY A 180 -4.22 -11.78 -9.45
C GLY A 180 -4.70 -11.60 -8.00
N GLY A 181 -5.98 -11.92 -7.78
CA GLY A 181 -6.62 -11.86 -6.46
C GLY A 181 -6.54 -10.47 -5.80
N LEU A 182 -6.24 -10.44 -4.50
CA LEU A 182 -6.13 -9.19 -3.72
C LEU A 182 -5.05 -8.24 -4.26
N PHE A 183 -4.03 -8.75 -4.97
CA PHE A 183 -2.99 -7.90 -5.56
C PHE A 183 -3.50 -7.11 -6.77
N ALA A 184 -4.31 -7.73 -7.62
CA ALA A 184 -4.95 -7.05 -8.74
C ALA A 184 -5.94 -6.00 -8.24
N ILE A 185 -6.76 -6.35 -7.24
CA ILE A 185 -7.69 -5.42 -6.59
C ILE A 185 -6.92 -4.24 -5.97
N GLY A 186 -5.78 -4.52 -5.33
CA GLY A 186 -4.89 -3.48 -4.78
C GLY A 186 -4.37 -2.52 -5.84
N ALA A 187 -4.00 -3.02 -7.02
CA ALA A 187 -3.58 -2.17 -8.14
C ALA A 187 -4.71 -1.21 -8.58
N ASP A 188 -5.93 -1.74 -8.76
CA ASP A 188 -7.05 -0.93 -9.23
C ASP A 188 -7.49 0.12 -8.17
N LYS A 189 -7.39 -0.22 -6.88
CA LYS A 189 -7.59 0.76 -5.80
C LYS A 189 -6.54 1.86 -5.81
N LEU A 190 -5.27 1.53 -6.06
CA LEU A 190 -4.20 2.52 -6.16
C LEU A 190 -4.40 3.45 -7.37
N ASP A 191 -4.83 2.91 -8.51
CA ASP A 191 -5.20 3.72 -9.68
C ASP A 191 -6.34 4.68 -9.36
N ALA A 192 -7.37 4.21 -8.65
CA ALA A 192 -8.49 5.05 -8.22
C ALA A 192 -8.04 6.18 -7.28
N ILE A 193 -7.11 5.91 -6.35
CA ILE A 193 -6.50 6.94 -5.49
C ILE A 193 -5.72 7.93 -6.34
N CYS A 194 -4.92 7.46 -7.30
CA CYS A 194 -4.15 8.33 -8.19
C CYS A 194 -5.06 9.26 -9.01
N LYS A 195 -6.15 8.72 -9.57
CA LYS A 195 -7.16 9.46 -10.33
C LYS A 195 -7.87 10.51 -9.47
N LYS A 196 -8.25 10.15 -8.25
CA LYS A 196 -9.03 11.02 -7.37
C LYS A 196 -8.20 12.09 -6.67
N TYR A 197 -6.96 11.78 -6.30
CA TYR A 197 -6.16 12.62 -5.37
C TYR A 197 -4.82 13.08 -5.95
N LEU A 198 -4.32 12.47 -7.02
CA LEU A 198 -2.97 12.74 -7.57
C LEU A 198 -3.00 13.16 -9.04
N GLY A 199 -4.15 13.61 -9.56
CA GLY A 199 -4.28 14.13 -10.92
C GLY A 199 -4.24 13.09 -12.03
N GLY A 200 -4.43 11.79 -11.72
CA GLY A 200 -4.45 10.72 -12.72
C GLY A 200 -3.41 9.63 -12.48
N VAL A 201 -3.50 8.56 -13.28
CA VAL A 201 -2.45 7.55 -13.39
C VAL A 201 -1.32 8.12 -14.27
N PRO A 202 -0.03 7.96 -13.91
CA PRO A 202 1.07 8.49 -14.72
C PRO A 202 1.03 7.99 -16.16
N GLY A 203 1.02 8.91 -17.13
CA GLY A 203 1.02 8.57 -18.55
C GLY A 203 -0.36 8.23 -19.14
N GLU A 204 -1.42 8.19 -18.34
CA GLU A 204 -2.76 8.46 -18.86
C GLU A 204 -2.82 9.97 -19.13
N GLU A 205 -2.54 10.38 -20.36
CA GLU A 205 -2.83 11.75 -20.76
C GLU A 205 -4.31 12.03 -20.49
N GLY A 206 -4.55 13.17 -19.85
CA GLY A 206 -5.87 13.55 -19.35
C GLY A 206 -6.95 13.27 -20.39
N GLY A 207 -8.00 12.57 -19.97
CA GLY A 207 -9.29 12.65 -20.62
C GLY A 207 -9.78 14.10 -20.54
N PHE A 208 -9.32 14.91 -21.49
CA PHE A 208 -9.74 16.23 -21.97
C PHE A 208 -8.49 16.91 -22.59
N GLY A 209 -8.11 16.49 -23.79
CA GLY A 209 -7.04 17.13 -24.56
C GLY A 209 -6.39 16.18 -25.55
N VAL A 210 -6.76 16.31 -26.82
CA VAL A 210 -6.30 15.47 -27.94
C VAL A 210 -4.83 15.80 -28.26
N ALA A 211 -3.83 15.11 -27.67
CA ALA A 211 -2.42 15.39 -28.06
C ALA A 211 -1.30 14.36 -27.78
N GLY A 212 -1.53 13.09 -27.44
CA GLY A 212 -0.40 12.17 -27.18
C GLY A 212 -0.51 10.73 -27.64
N TRP A 213 -1.16 10.53 -28.78
CA TRP A 213 -0.86 9.37 -29.60
C TRP A 213 0.33 9.73 -30.49
N LEU A 214 1.56 9.33 -30.12
CA LEU A 214 2.61 8.98 -31.10
C LEU A 214 3.94 8.47 -30.50
N LEU A 215 4.24 8.64 -29.21
CA LEU A 215 5.60 8.31 -28.70
C LEU A 215 5.71 7.03 -27.86
N GLY A 216 4.60 6.49 -27.31
CA GLY A 216 4.65 5.27 -26.49
C GLY A 216 4.61 3.95 -27.26
N GLY A 217 4.03 3.94 -28.47
CA GLY A 217 3.74 2.71 -29.22
C GLY A 217 4.94 2.10 -29.96
N LEU A 218 5.98 2.88 -30.28
CA LEU A 218 7.11 2.38 -31.08
C LEU A 218 8.12 1.56 -30.25
N ALA A 219 8.25 1.85 -28.94
CA ALA A 219 9.23 1.17 -28.09
C ALA A 219 8.83 -0.28 -27.77
N ALA A 220 7.54 -0.57 -27.65
CA ALA A 220 7.04 -1.93 -27.37
C ALA A 220 7.10 -2.86 -28.59
N PHE A 221 7.06 -2.32 -29.82
CA PHE A 221 7.03 -3.14 -31.03
C PHE A 221 8.42 -3.59 -31.50
N LEU A 222 9.48 -2.87 -31.14
CA LEU A 222 10.85 -3.19 -31.56
C LEU A 222 11.50 -4.32 -30.74
N ILE A 223 11.04 -4.57 -29.52
CA ILE A 223 11.60 -5.64 -28.66
C ILE A 223 11.12 -7.04 -29.07
N ILE A 224 9.91 -7.17 -29.67
CA ILE A 224 9.36 -8.47 -30.06
C ILE A 224 9.99 -9.00 -31.37
N LYS A 225 10.43 -8.11 -32.28
CA LYS A 225 10.98 -8.52 -33.58
C LYS A 225 12.44 -9.00 -33.54
N ALA A 226 13.19 -8.67 -32.48
CA ALA A 226 14.57 -9.09 -32.30
C ALA A 226 14.72 -10.51 -31.71
N LEU A 227 13.66 -11.10 -31.17
CA LEU A 227 13.68 -12.41 -30.52
C LEU A 227 13.10 -13.56 -31.38
N SER A 228 12.59 -13.28 -32.59
CA SER A 228 12.03 -14.31 -33.49
C SER A 228 12.94 -14.68 -34.67
N LYS A 229 14.21 -14.28 -34.66
CA LYS A 229 15.22 -14.72 -35.64
C LYS A 229 16.41 -15.39 -34.93
N LYS A 230 16.21 -16.65 -34.53
CA LYS A 230 17.22 -17.71 -34.51
C LYS A 230 16.57 -19.01 -34.93
#